data_AF-A0A8J7IPS8-F1
#
_entry.id   AF-A0A8J7IPS8-F1
#
_cell.length_a   1.000
_cell.length_b   1.000
_cell.length_c   1.000
_cell.angle_alpha   90.00
_cell.angle_beta   90.00
_cell.angle_gamma   90.00
#
_symmetry.space_group_name_H-M   'P 1'
#
loop_
_entity.id
_entity.type
_entity.pdbx_description
1 polymer ?
#
loop_
_entity_poly.entity_id
_entity_poly.type
_entity_poly.pdbx_seq_one_letter_code
_entity_poly.pdbx_strand_id
1 'polypeptide(L)'
;MTFKRRRTLLVIALLIALSWMALSGDRQHRPNNDQVISSHSIPLDPRNPSRTELGKLRFLGAWVLKSENDRFGGISSLEALPDGRFVALGDGATLIDFRIAPDGAIVDPFIRPLPWRGNQKEEPEYEERDSESIVRVPEPGEYWISFENRSSLRRYSPDLSRELETIRPKAMKRWPSNGGGEALARLTDGRFILIAEYGEAKGGGYEGLIWPGQPSAKVEPQRFAYLPPEGFHATDAKVLPDGRLLVLNRRLAFPTGLSAALTVIDGDAIRPGARVRGTLLAKLESPLAVDNMEALAVTQEGGQNIVWIASDDNFNAFQRTLLMKFALPKEPSATTGPGFDSLN
;
A
#
# COMPACT_ATOMS: atom_id res chain seq x y z
N MET A 1 4.80 -15.57 56.81
CA MET A 1 5.55 -14.41 56.26
C MET A 1 5.86 -13.42 57.36
N THR A 2 7.13 -13.08 57.58
CA THR A 2 7.60 -12.21 58.68
C THR A 2 7.14 -10.76 58.50
N PHE A 3 6.83 -10.08 59.60
CA PHE A 3 6.29 -8.71 59.68
C PHE A 3 7.12 -7.67 58.89
N LYS A 4 8.44 -7.86 58.80
CA LYS A 4 9.34 -7.04 57.96
C LYS A 4 9.03 -7.12 56.46
N ARG A 5 8.73 -8.31 55.92
CA ARG A 5 8.38 -8.50 54.49
C ARG A 5 7.07 -7.80 54.12
N ARG A 6 6.09 -7.75 55.03
CA ARG A 6 4.81 -7.05 54.79
C ARG A 6 4.98 -5.52 54.72
N ARG A 7 5.86 -4.93 55.54
CA ARG A 7 6.17 -3.49 55.48
C ARG A 7 6.91 -3.11 54.20
N THR A 8 7.87 -3.92 53.76
CA THR A 8 8.59 -3.68 52.49
C THR A 8 7.66 -3.75 51.29
N LEU A 9 6.73 -4.72 51.26
CA LEU A 9 5.74 -4.84 50.18
C LEU A 9 4.76 -3.66 50.14
N LEU A 10 4.34 -3.15 51.29
CA LEU A 10 3.46 -1.96 51.37
C LEU A 10 4.17 -0.68 50.88
N VAL A 11 5.45 -0.51 51.20
CA VAL A 11 6.24 0.64 50.72
C VAL A 11 6.45 0.57 49.21
N ILE A 12 6.72 -0.62 48.66
CA ILE A 12 6.85 -0.82 47.20
C ILE A 12 5.52 -0.55 46.50
N ALA A 13 4.40 -1.05 47.02
CA ALA A 13 3.07 -0.79 46.46
C ALA A 13 2.72 0.70 46.50
N LEU A 14 3.08 1.42 47.57
CA LEU A 14 2.86 2.86 47.68
C LEU A 14 3.74 3.66 46.70
N LEU A 15 4.99 3.26 46.48
CA LEU A 15 5.88 3.87 45.50
C LEU A 15 5.40 3.64 44.06
N ILE A 16 4.86 2.45 43.75
CA ILE A 16 4.24 2.16 42.45
C ILE A 16 2.99 3.03 42.27
N ALA A 17 2.12 3.15 43.27
CA ALA A 17 0.94 3.99 43.21
C ALA A 17 1.27 5.49 43.04
N LEU A 18 2.30 5.99 43.77
CA LEU A 18 2.79 7.36 43.63
C LEU A 18 3.46 7.60 42.26
N SER A 19 4.14 6.60 41.69
CA SER A 19 4.69 6.71 40.33
C SER A 19 3.59 6.84 39.27
N TRP A 20 2.48 6.10 39.43
CA TRP A 20 1.30 6.22 38.55
C TRP A 20 0.63 7.60 38.68
N MET A 21 0.57 8.18 39.89
CA MET A 21 0.06 9.55 40.08
C MET A 21 1.02 10.65 39.59
N ALA A 22 2.33 10.42 39.59
CA ALA A 22 3.32 11.35 39.02
C ALA A 22 3.36 11.29 37.48
N LEU A 23 2.99 10.15 36.90
CA LEU A 23 2.82 9.94 35.45
C LEU A 23 1.43 10.36 34.95
N SER A 24 0.45 10.54 35.83
CA SER A 24 -0.89 11.07 35.50
C SER A 24 -0.94 12.61 35.47
N GLY A 25 0.21 13.26 35.23
CA GLY A 25 0.16 14.61 34.68
C GLY A 25 -0.50 14.50 33.32
N ASP A 26 -1.65 15.15 33.17
CA ASP A 26 -2.36 15.29 31.89
C ASP A 26 -1.44 16.04 30.92
N ARG A 27 -0.47 15.31 30.34
CA ARG A 27 0.28 15.78 29.19
C ARG A 27 -0.78 15.87 28.12
N GLN A 28 -1.37 17.05 27.96
CA GLN A 28 -2.14 17.40 26.79
C GLN A 28 -1.23 17.11 25.59
N HIS A 29 -1.38 15.92 25.01
CA HIS A 29 -0.77 15.59 23.74
C HIS A 29 -1.47 16.51 22.74
N ARG A 30 -0.79 17.62 22.42
CA ARG A 30 -1.23 18.51 21.36
C ARG A 30 -0.83 17.84 20.07
N PRO A 31 -1.78 17.45 19.21
CA PRO A 31 -1.44 16.77 17.99
C PRO A 31 -0.53 17.68 17.15
N ASN A 32 0.60 17.14 16.72
CA ASN A 32 1.48 17.82 15.79
C ASN A 32 0.93 17.64 14.37
N ASN A 33 0.60 18.75 13.73
CA ASN A 33 0.07 18.79 12.37
C ASN A 33 1.05 19.46 11.40
N ASP A 34 2.35 19.50 11.73
CA ASP A 34 3.39 19.98 10.82
C ASP A 34 3.28 19.25 9.47
N GLN A 35 3.50 19.98 8.39
CA GLN A 35 3.38 19.42 7.03
C GLN A 35 4.74 18.98 6.49
N VAL A 36 5.83 19.21 7.24
CA VAL A 36 7.18 18.84 6.80
C VAL A 36 7.36 17.33 6.77
N ILE A 37 7.84 16.83 5.62
CA ILE A 37 8.34 15.47 5.45
C ILE A 37 9.80 15.58 5.04
N SER A 38 10.67 14.98 5.84
CA SER A 38 12.09 14.85 5.54
C SER A 38 12.38 13.51 4.88
N SER A 39 13.40 13.47 4.02
CA SER A 39 13.86 12.24 3.38
C SER A 39 15.36 12.03 3.56
N HIS A 40 15.78 10.78 3.71
CA HIS A 40 17.18 10.40 3.77
C HIS A 40 17.45 9.22 2.85
N SER A 41 18.39 9.37 1.91
CA SER A 41 18.70 8.31 0.95
C SER A 41 19.41 7.13 1.61
N ILE A 42 19.07 5.91 1.19
CA ILE A 42 19.68 4.66 1.65
C ILE A 42 20.02 3.74 0.46
N PRO A 43 21.04 2.88 0.57
CA PRO A 43 21.30 1.86 -0.44
C PRO A 43 20.27 0.73 -0.38
N LEU A 44 20.09 0.01 -1.49
CA LEU A 44 19.29 -1.22 -1.55
C LEU A 44 19.84 -2.30 -0.62
N ASP A 45 21.16 -2.47 -0.58
CA ASP A 45 21.86 -3.44 0.25
C ASP A 45 22.86 -2.69 1.15
N PRO A 46 22.60 -2.55 2.45
CA PRO A 46 23.51 -1.89 3.38
C PRO A 46 24.90 -2.55 3.48
N ARG A 47 25.00 -3.84 3.14
CA ARG A 47 26.26 -4.59 3.16
C ARG A 47 27.01 -4.50 1.84
N ASN A 48 26.32 -4.17 0.75
CA ASN A 48 26.91 -3.90 -0.56
C ASN A 48 26.21 -2.71 -1.24
N PRO A 49 26.58 -1.46 -0.89
CA PRO A 49 25.93 -0.27 -1.43
C PRO A 49 26.03 -0.11 -2.96
N SER A 50 26.96 -0.82 -3.62
CA SER A 50 27.10 -0.80 -5.08
C SER A 50 26.08 -1.68 -5.81
N ARG A 51 25.32 -2.51 -5.10
CA ARG A 51 24.32 -3.39 -5.69
C ARG A 51 23.15 -2.59 -6.25
N THR A 52 22.94 -2.68 -7.55
CA THR A 52 21.82 -2.03 -8.25
C THR A 52 20.82 -3.00 -8.87
N GLU A 53 21.06 -4.30 -8.81
CA GLU A 53 20.18 -5.31 -9.43
C GLU A 53 19.37 -6.07 -8.38
N LEU A 54 18.08 -6.25 -8.66
CA LEU A 54 17.11 -6.96 -7.82
C LEU A 54 16.20 -7.82 -8.70
N GLY A 55 16.59 -9.08 -8.93
CA GLY A 55 15.88 -9.95 -9.86
C GLY A 55 15.91 -9.34 -11.26
N LYS A 56 14.74 -8.99 -11.80
CA LYS A 56 14.59 -8.31 -13.09
C LYS A 56 14.55 -6.79 -12.99
N LEU A 57 14.57 -6.23 -11.78
CA LEU A 57 14.47 -4.79 -11.54
C LEU A 57 15.85 -4.17 -11.35
N ARG A 58 16.01 -2.95 -11.86
CA ARG A 58 17.19 -2.12 -11.61
C ARG A 58 16.85 -1.03 -10.59
N PHE A 59 17.54 -1.03 -9.46
CA PHE A 59 17.43 -0.04 -8.40
C PHE A 59 17.89 1.35 -8.88
N LEU A 60 17.09 2.36 -8.55
CA LEU A 60 17.34 3.76 -8.91
C LEU A 60 17.54 4.65 -7.69
N GLY A 61 16.97 4.27 -6.54
CA GLY A 61 17.10 5.00 -5.29
C GLY A 61 16.14 4.47 -4.24
N ALA A 62 16.45 4.75 -2.98
CA ALA A 62 15.54 4.55 -1.87
C ALA A 62 15.75 5.65 -0.84
N TRP A 63 14.68 5.98 -0.12
CA TRP A 63 14.65 7.00 0.91
C TRP A 63 13.88 6.49 2.12
N VAL A 64 14.35 6.84 3.31
CA VAL A 64 13.57 6.80 4.54
C VAL A 64 12.86 8.13 4.66
N LEU A 65 11.53 8.11 4.76
CA LEU A 65 10.70 9.29 4.97
C LEU A 65 10.40 9.44 6.47
N LYS A 66 10.37 10.69 6.96
CA LYS A 66 10.03 11.00 8.36
C LYS A 66 9.26 12.32 8.44
N SER A 67 8.28 12.36 9.33
CA SER A 67 7.59 13.59 9.72
C SER A 67 7.35 13.59 11.21
N GLU A 68 7.28 14.78 11.79
CA GLU A 68 6.82 14.95 13.18
C GLU A 68 5.28 15.06 13.25
N ASN A 69 4.58 15.01 12.11
CA ASN A 69 3.13 14.97 12.07
C ASN A 69 2.61 13.66 12.67
N ASP A 70 1.71 13.74 13.65
CA ASP A 70 1.20 12.55 14.33
C ASP A 70 0.32 11.64 13.44
N ARG A 71 -0.04 12.10 12.24
CA ARG A 71 -0.80 11.33 11.23
C ARG A 71 0.08 10.76 10.12
N PHE A 72 1.36 11.07 10.09
CA PHE A 72 2.26 10.51 9.09
C PHE A 72 2.61 9.06 9.43
N GLY A 73 2.65 8.19 8.42
CA GLY A 73 2.94 6.77 8.58
C GLY A 73 1.81 5.91 8.05
N GLY A 74 1.80 4.63 8.40
CA GLY A 74 0.67 3.74 8.11
C GLY A 74 0.45 3.43 6.63
N ILE A 75 1.44 3.63 5.75
CA ILE A 75 1.19 3.70 4.29
C ILE A 75 0.79 2.35 3.70
N SER A 76 -0.50 2.18 3.40
CA SER A 76 -1.07 0.98 2.76
C SER A 76 -1.04 1.05 1.23
N SER A 77 -1.18 2.24 0.61
CA SER A 77 -1.21 2.36 -0.86
C SER A 77 -0.61 3.67 -1.36
N LEU A 78 -0.18 3.67 -2.63
CA LEU A 78 0.45 4.83 -3.29
C LEU A 78 -0.10 4.99 -4.71
N GLU A 79 -0.49 6.21 -5.08
CA GLU A 79 -0.91 6.55 -6.44
C GLU A 79 0.00 7.65 -6.99
N ALA A 80 0.48 7.49 -8.23
CA ALA A 80 1.25 8.52 -8.91
C ALA A 80 0.35 9.31 -9.88
N LEU A 81 0.42 10.63 -9.81
CA LEU A 81 -0.39 11.54 -10.62
C LEU A 81 0.38 12.07 -11.83
N PRO A 82 -0.32 12.47 -12.92
CA PRO A 82 0.32 12.96 -14.14
C PRO A 82 1.20 14.20 -13.96
N ASP A 83 0.99 14.99 -12.90
CA ASP A 83 1.77 16.19 -12.57
C ASP A 83 3.03 15.88 -11.71
N GLY A 84 3.35 14.60 -11.52
CA GLY A 84 4.49 14.13 -10.74
C GLY A 84 4.27 14.11 -9.23
N ARG A 85 3.03 14.37 -8.77
CA ARG A 85 2.65 14.20 -7.35
C ARG A 85 2.37 12.73 -7.04
N PHE A 86 2.67 12.34 -5.82
CA PHE A 86 2.28 11.08 -5.21
C PHE A 86 1.20 11.33 -4.17
N VAL A 87 0.21 10.44 -4.15
CA VAL A 87 -0.85 10.35 -3.15
C VAL A 87 -0.64 9.03 -2.42
N ALA A 88 -0.08 9.08 -1.22
CA ALA A 88 -0.04 7.95 -0.31
C ALA A 88 -1.30 7.95 0.56
N LEU A 89 -1.84 6.76 0.78
CA LEU A 89 -2.96 6.50 1.65
C LEU A 89 -2.47 5.68 2.83
N GLY A 90 -2.70 6.19 4.04
CA GLY A 90 -2.42 5.46 5.28
C GLY A 90 -3.66 4.78 5.85
N ASP A 91 -3.49 3.62 6.49
CA ASP A 91 -4.48 2.80 7.20
C ASP A 91 -5.44 3.61 8.09
N GLY A 92 -4.97 4.66 8.75
CA GLY A 92 -5.76 5.57 9.58
C GLY A 92 -6.66 6.54 8.81
N ALA A 93 -6.98 6.26 7.53
CA ALA A 93 -7.63 7.15 6.59
C ALA A 93 -6.89 8.50 6.44
N THR A 94 -5.57 8.48 6.34
CA THR A 94 -4.76 9.70 6.15
C THR A 94 -4.25 9.80 4.72
N LEU A 95 -4.40 10.98 4.11
CA LEU A 95 -3.74 11.33 2.85
C LEU A 95 -2.39 11.96 3.13
N ILE A 96 -1.35 11.43 2.50
CA ILE A 96 0.02 11.96 2.52
C ILE A 96 0.43 12.24 1.08
N ASP A 97 0.64 13.51 0.78
CA ASP A 97 0.47 14.00 -0.57
C ASP A 97 1.68 14.86 -0.92
N PHE A 98 2.55 14.46 -1.84
CA PHE A 98 3.88 15.07 -2.00
C PHE A 98 4.47 14.95 -3.40
N ARG A 99 5.51 15.73 -3.71
CA ARG A 99 6.42 15.50 -4.85
C ARG A 99 7.78 15.06 -4.34
N ILE A 100 8.53 14.34 -5.16
CA ILE A 100 9.93 14.01 -4.90
C ILE A 100 10.82 14.64 -5.96
N ALA A 101 11.77 15.47 -5.53
CA ALA A 101 12.76 16.08 -6.40
C ALA A 101 13.80 15.05 -6.87
N PRO A 102 14.57 15.33 -7.95
CA PRO A 102 15.57 14.39 -8.46
C PRO A 102 16.66 13.98 -7.46
N ASP A 103 16.98 14.85 -6.49
CA ASP A 103 17.92 14.59 -5.40
C ASP A 103 17.28 13.81 -4.23
N GLY A 104 15.97 13.55 -4.31
CA GLY A 104 15.20 12.84 -3.30
C GLY A 104 14.51 13.71 -2.27
N ALA A 105 14.63 15.04 -2.33
CA ALA A 105 13.95 15.93 -1.40
C ALA A 105 12.42 15.86 -1.59
N ILE A 106 11.67 15.84 -0.50
CA ILE A 106 10.22 15.93 -0.54
C ILE A 106 9.78 17.39 -0.70
N VAL A 107 8.91 17.65 -1.67
CA VAL A 107 8.49 18.99 -2.08
C VAL A 107 6.97 19.12 -2.00
N ASP A 108 6.50 20.27 -1.52
CA ASP A 108 5.09 20.61 -1.30
C ASP A 108 4.27 19.54 -0.55
N PRO A 109 4.78 18.93 0.54
CA PRO A 109 4.03 17.91 1.25
C PRO A 109 2.73 18.46 1.85
N PHE A 110 1.70 17.62 1.87
CA PHE A 110 0.44 17.88 2.52
C PHE A 110 -0.08 16.60 3.17
N ILE A 111 -0.46 16.67 4.44
CA ILE A 111 -0.92 15.57 5.27
C ILE A 111 -2.25 15.99 5.87
N ARG A 112 -3.31 15.24 5.56
CA ARG A 112 -4.65 15.49 6.10
C ARG A 112 -5.46 14.21 6.22
N PRO A 113 -6.47 14.16 7.10
CA PRO A 113 -7.43 13.07 7.08
C PRO A 113 -8.21 13.05 5.76
N LEU A 114 -8.54 11.85 5.30
CA LEU A 114 -9.59 11.63 4.32
C LEU A 114 -10.92 12.14 4.87
N PRO A 115 -11.76 12.78 4.05
CA PRO A 115 -13.09 13.16 4.48
C PRO A 115 -13.94 11.91 4.73
N TRP A 116 -14.71 11.93 5.80
CA TRP A 116 -15.68 10.88 6.12
C TRP A 116 -17.06 11.51 6.27
N ARG A 117 -18.08 10.92 5.63
CA ARG A 117 -19.45 11.47 5.61
C ARG A 117 -19.51 12.96 5.19
N GLY A 118 -18.58 13.37 4.33
CA GLY A 118 -18.50 14.74 3.82
C GLY A 118 -17.95 15.77 4.81
N ASN A 119 -17.34 15.35 5.93
CA ASN A 119 -16.66 16.25 6.85
C ASN A 119 -15.23 15.75 7.18
N GLN A 120 -14.33 16.68 7.51
CA GLN A 120 -12.95 16.40 7.92
C GLN A 120 -12.73 16.62 9.42
N LYS A 121 -13.80 16.96 10.15
CA LYS A 121 -13.75 17.30 11.58
C LYS A 121 -14.15 16.13 12.46
N GLU A 122 -14.96 15.22 11.94
CA GLU A 122 -15.30 13.98 12.61
C GLU A 122 -14.23 12.95 12.28
N GLU A 123 -13.59 12.53 13.34
CA GLU A 123 -12.69 11.39 13.41
C GLU A 123 -13.57 10.13 13.26
N PRO A 124 -13.47 9.34 12.17
CA PRO A 124 -14.35 8.19 11.95
C PRO A 124 -14.28 7.17 13.10
N GLU A 125 -15.27 6.30 13.25
CA GLU A 125 -15.08 5.10 14.09
C GLU A 125 -13.85 4.33 13.61
N TYR A 126 -13.08 3.71 14.52
CA TYR A 126 -11.85 2.97 14.17
C TYR A 126 -12.10 1.99 13.01
N GLU A 127 -13.23 1.29 13.04
CA GLU A 127 -13.63 0.30 12.04
C GLU A 127 -13.98 0.90 10.65
N GLU A 128 -14.09 2.23 10.53
CA GLU A 128 -14.44 2.92 9.28
C GLU A 128 -13.24 3.66 8.64
N ARG A 129 -12.04 3.57 9.24
CA ARG A 129 -10.84 4.27 8.76
C ARG A 129 -9.92 3.42 7.92
N ASP A 130 -9.84 2.16 8.29
CA ASP A 130 -8.92 1.15 7.77
C ASP A 130 -8.95 1.11 6.25
N SER A 131 -8.06 1.85 5.61
CA SER A 131 -8.09 2.12 4.18
C SER A 131 -6.86 1.53 3.51
N GLU A 132 -7.07 0.59 2.59
CA GLU A 132 -5.98 -0.31 2.17
C GLU A 132 -5.44 0.03 0.79
N SER A 133 -6.31 0.34 -0.18
CA SER A 133 -5.87 0.62 -1.54
C SER A 133 -6.62 1.73 -2.22
N ILE A 134 -5.91 2.45 -3.08
CA ILE A 134 -6.44 3.54 -3.89
C ILE A 134 -6.19 3.28 -5.38
N VAL A 135 -7.18 3.62 -6.20
CA VAL A 135 -7.05 3.70 -7.66
C VAL A 135 -7.71 4.96 -8.18
N ARG A 136 -7.02 5.69 -9.07
CA ARG A 136 -7.60 6.82 -9.79
C ARG A 136 -8.28 6.35 -11.07
N VAL A 137 -9.48 6.86 -11.35
CA VAL A 137 -10.13 6.66 -12.66
C VAL A 137 -9.71 7.74 -13.65
N PRO A 138 -9.75 7.47 -14.97
CA PRO A 138 -9.66 8.52 -15.99
C PRO A 138 -10.71 9.61 -15.79
N GLU A 139 -10.60 10.73 -16.51
CA GLU A 139 -11.44 11.93 -16.33
C GLU A 139 -12.93 11.61 -16.02
N PRO A 140 -13.51 12.20 -14.95
CA PRO A 140 -13.06 13.42 -14.26
C PRO A 140 -11.94 13.23 -13.22
N GLY A 141 -11.39 12.02 -13.04
CA GLY A 141 -10.24 11.82 -12.14
C GLY A 141 -10.60 11.46 -10.70
N GLU A 142 -11.79 10.90 -10.49
CA GLU A 142 -12.24 10.40 -9.19
C GLU A 142 -11.37 9.25 -8.68
N TYR A 143 -11.49 8.93 -7.40
CA TYR A 143 -10.76 7.83 -6.78
C TYR A 143 -11.73 6.78 -6.24
N TRP A 144 -11.33 5.52 -6.33
CA TRP A 144 -11.93 4.45 -5.55
C TRP A 144 -10.94 3.98 -4.50
N ILE A 145 -11.42 3.81 -3.28
CA ILE A 145 -10.62 3.37 -2.14
C ILE A 145 -11.29 2.16 -1.48
N SER A 146 -10.52 1.12 -1.17
CA SER A 146 -10.97 -0.02 -0.36
C SER A 146 -10.77 0.24 1.13
N PHE A 147 -11.68 -0.31 1.94
CA PHE A 147 -11.58 -0.29 3.38
C PHE A 147 -11.80 -1.69 3.95
N GLU A 148 -11.04 -2.08 4.96
CA GLU A 148 -10.94 -3.45 5.49
C GLU A 148 -11.98 -3.76 6.58
N ASN A 149 -11.85 -3.13 7.76
CA ASN A 149 -12.62 -3.47 8.96
C ASN A 149 -14.14 -3.48 8.73
N ARG A 150 -14.70 -2.37 8.22
CA ARG A 150 -16.07 -2.33 7.66
C ARG A 150 -16.05 -2.38 6.15
N SER A 151 -15.48 -3.48 5.63
CA SER A 151 -15.40 -3.89 4.22
C SER A 151 -16.28 -3.09 3.27
N SER A 152 -15.68 -2.09 2.62
CA SER A 152 -16.37 -1.18 1.71
C SER A 152 -15.46 -0.71 0.58
N LEU A 153 -16.09 -0.27 -0.51
CA LEU A 153 -15.43 0.52 -1.56
C LEU A 153 -16.08 1.90 -1.53
N ARG A 154 -15.26 2.94 -1.45
CA ARG A 154 -15.72 4.32 -1.39
C ARG A 154 -15.18 5.12 -2.56
N ARG A 155 -16.03 5.91 -3.19
CA ARG A 155 -15.68 6.79 -4.30
C ARG A 155 -15.50 8.21 -3.79
N TYR A 156 -14.42 8.87 -4.23
CA TYR A 156 -14.05 10.21 -3.81
C TYR A 156 -13.91 11.15 -5.00
N SER A 157 -14.10 12.45 -4.74
CA SER A 157 -13.91 13.50 -5.74
C SER A 157 -12.46 13.59 -6.24
N PRO A 158 -12.20 14.22 -7.40
CA PRO A 158 -10.86 14.27 -7.99
C PRO A 158 -9.78 14.97 -7.16
N ASP A 159 -10.18 15.76 -6.17
CA ASP A 159 -9.33 16.44 -5.20
C ASP A 159 -9.32 15.73 -3.82
N LEU A 160 -9.95 14.55 -3.72
CA LEU A 160 -10.14 13.79 -2.48
C LEU A 160 -10.75 14.64 -1.34
N SER A 161 -11.51 15.68 -1.65
CA SER A 161 -12.12 16.58 -0.66
C SER A 161 -13.50 16.11 -0.19
N ARG A 162 -14.15 15.23 -0.96
CA ARG A 162 -15.49 14.70 -0.65
C ARG A 162 -15.59 13.21 -0.97
N GLU A 163 -16.20 12.48 -0.05
CA GLU A 163 -16.76 11.15 -0.31
C GLU A 163 -18.04 11.34 -1.15
N LEU A 164 -18.11 10.67 -2.30
CA LEU A 164 -19.22 10.75 -3.25
C LEU A 164 -20.17 9.56 -3.11
N GLU A 165 -19.63 8.39 -2.75
CA GLU A 165 -20.39 7.15 -2.68
C GLU A 165 -19.68 6.14 -1.78
N THR A 166 -20.46 5.34 -1.05
CA THR A 166 -19.96 4.18 -0.32
C THR A 166 -20.79 2.96 -0.72
N ILE A 167 -20.13 1.90 -1.17
CA ILE A 167 -20.75 0.60 -1.44
C ILE A 167 -20.16 -0.48 -0.54
N ARG A 168 -21.00 -1.45 -0.16
CA ARG A 168 -20.59 -2.62 0.63
C ARG A 168 -21.02 -3.91 -0.07
N PRO A 169 -20.27 -4.33 -1.10
CA PRO A 169 -20.60 -5.52 -1.88
C PRO A 169 -20.81 -6.74 -0.99
N LYS A 170 -21.90 -7.48 -1.19
CA LYS A 170 -22.19 -8.69 -0.41
C LYS A 170 -21.06 -9.72 -0.53
N ALA A 171 -20.35 -9.71 -1.66
CA ALA A 171 -19.20 -10.54 -1.94
C ALA A 171 -18.07 -10.41 -0.91
N MET A 172 -17.86 -9.22 -0.34
CA MET A 172 -16.78 -8.91 0.60
C MET A 172 -17.14 -9.31 2.05
N LYS A 173 -18.42 -9.54 2.37
CA LYS A 173 -18.87 -9.86 3.74
C LYS A 173 -18.28 -11.15 4.32
N ARG A 174 -17.73 -12.02 3.47
CA ARG A 174 -17.11 -13.29 3.90
C ARG A 174 -15.62 -13.15 4.16
N TRP A 175 -15.02 -12.01 3.85
CA TRP A 175 -13.62 -11.79 4.13
C TRP A 175 -13.41 -11.53 5.62
N PRO A 176 -12.25 -11.94 6.18
CA PRO A 176 -11.89 -11.60 7.55
C PRO A 176 -11.89 -10.09 7.76
N SER A 177 -12.13 -9.65 8.99
CA SER A 177 -12.10 -8.22 9.35
C SER A 177 -10.70 -7.60 9.30
N ASN A 178 -9.65 -8.43 9.32
CA ASN A 178 -8.23 -8.05 9.22
C ASN A 178 -7.57 -8.88 8.10
N GLY A 179 -8.27 -8.98 6.97
CA GLY A 179 -7.79 -9.60 5.74
C GLY A 179 -8.67 -9.32 4.52
N GLY A 180 -9.14 -8.07 4.44
CA GLY A 180 -10.09 -7.53 3.50
C GLY A 180 -9.50 -7.30 2.12
N GLY A 181 -10.00 -6.28 1.42
CA GLY A 181 -9.61 -5.99 0.05
C GLY A 181 -8.38 -5.10 -0.03
N GLU A 182 -7.22 -5.70 -0.24
CA GLU A 182 -5.90 -5.04 -0.22
C GLU A 182 -5.45 -4.50 -1.57
N ALA A 183 -5.79 -5.18 -2.66
CA ALA A 183 -5.21 -4.86 -3.96
C ALA A 183 -6.30 -4.51 -4.97
N LEU A 184 -6.68 -3.23 -4.99
CA LEU A 184 -7.62 -2.63 -5.94
C LEU A 184 -6.90 -2.09 -7.18
N ALA A 185 -7.36 -2.45 -8.36
CA ALA A 185 -6.86 -1.90 -9.60
C ALA A 185 -7.94 -1.78 -10.68
N ARG A 186 -7.73 -0.86 -11.63
CA ARG A 186 -8.55 -0.72 -12.84
C ARG A 186 -7.71 -1.13 -14.06
N LEU A 187 -8.10 -2.21 -14.71
CA LEU A 187 -7.47 -2.70 -15.94
C LEU A 187 -7.68 -1.74 -17.12
N THR A 188 -6.87 -1.87 -18.16
CA THR A 188 -6.92 -1.00 -19.36
C THR A 188 -8.24 -1.11 -20.12
N ASP A 189 -8.87 -2.30 -20.09
CA ASP A 189 -10.20 -2.56 -20.67
C ASP A 189 -11.37 -2.00 -19.82
N GLY A 190 -11.09 -1.38 -18.68
CA GLY A 190 -12.06 -0.73 -17.81
C GLY A 190 -12.63 -1.61 -16.69
N ARG A 191 -12.26 -2.90 -16.65
CA ARG A 191 -12.62 -3.76 -15.52
C ARG A 191 -11.93 -3.32 -14.25
N PHE A 192 -12.64 -3.41 -13.13
CA PHE A 192 -12.04 -3.24 -11.81
C PHE A 192 -11.82 -4.60 -11.18
N ILE A 193 -10.68 -4.74 -10.50
CA ILE A 193 -10.34 -5.93 -9.75
C ILE A 193 -10.03 -5.56 -8.30
N LEU A 194 -10.36 -6.46 -7.39
CA LEU A 194 -10.00 -6.35 -5.97
C LEU A 194 -9.55 -7.71 -5.48
N ILE A 195 -8.35 -7.81 -4.91
CA ILE A 195 -7.80 -9.05 -4.34
C ILE A 195 -7.83 -8.95 -2.82
N ALA A 196 -8.29 -10.00 -2.15
CA ALA A 196 -8.30 -10.07 -0.70
C ALA A 196 -6.95 -10.53 -0.10
N GLU A 197 -6.59 -10.08 1.11
CA GLU A 197 -5.37 -10.54 1.81
C GLU A 197 -5.52 -11.99 2.29
N TYR A 198 -6.59 -12.26 3.03
CA TYR A 198 -6.86 -13.55 3.69
C TYR A 198 -8.24 -14.11 3.34
N GLY A 199 -9.00 -13.45 2.46
CA GLY A 199 -10.23 -14.00 1.90
C GLY A 199 -9.93 -15.21 1.02
N GLU A 200 -10.26 -16.43 1.47
CA GLU A 200 -9.92 -17.65 0.72
C GLU A 200 -10.76 -17.86 -0.53
N ALA A 201 -10.11 -18.23 -1.64
CA ALA A 201 -10.80 -18.68 -2.85
C ALA A 201 -11.15 -20.17 -2.78
N LYS A 202 -12.26 -20.55 -3.42
CA LYS A 202 -12.59 -21.97 -3.61
C LYS A 202 -11.49 -22.68 -4.41
N GLY A 203 -10.92 -23.73 -3.83
CA GLY A 203 -9.81 -24.48 -4.43
C GLY A 203 -8.42 -23.92 -4.12
N GLY A 204 -8.30 -23.01 -3.14
CA GLY A 204 -7.05 -22.46 -2.67
C GLY A 204 -6.61 -21.19 -3.42
N GLY A 205 -5.72 -20.43 -2.77
CA GLY A 205 -5.43 -19.04 -3.13
C GLY A 205 -6.34 -18.06 -2.41
N TYR A 206 -6.24 -16.80 -2.79
CA TYR A 206 -7.06 -15.71 -2.27
C TYR A 206 -8.12 -15.29 -3.30
N GLU A 207 -9.26 -14.87 -2.80
CA GLU A 207 -10.39 -14.45 -3.61
C GLU A 207 -10.10 -13.11 -4.26
N GLY A 208 -10.32 -13.07 -5.57
CA GLY A 208 -10.34 -11.85 -6.34
C GLY A 208 -11.74 -11.58 -6.88
N LEU A 209 -12.15 -10.32 -6.90
CA LEU A 209 -13.40 -9.83 -7.46
C LEU A 209 -13.14 -9.09 -8.78
N ILE A 210 -14.08 -9.18 -9.71
CA ILE A 210 -14.04 -8.49 -11.01
C ILE A 210 -15.38 -7.78 -11.21
N TRP A 211 -15.32 -6.47 -11.43
CA TRP A 211 -16.43 -5.70 -11.98
C TRP A 211 -16.15 -5.40 -13.45
N PRO A 212 -17.16 -5.51 -14.35
CA PRO A 212 -17.00 -5.16 -15.76
C PRO A 212 -16.74 -3.66 -16.01
N GLY A 213 -16.93 -2.83 -14.99
CA GLY A 213 -16.69 -1.39 -15.00
C GLY A 213 -16.48 -0.89 -13.57
N GLN A 214 -16.83 0.36 -13.29
CA GLN A 214 -16.74 0.91 -11.93
C GLN A 214 -17.53 0.05 -10.92
N PRO A 215 -17.00 -0.14 -9.70
CA PRO A 215 -17.71 -0.87 -8.64
C PRO A 215 -19.10 -0.27 -8.40
N SER A 216 -20.11 -1.14 -8.23
CA SER A 216 -21.48 -0.72 -7.96
C SER A 216 -22.18 -1.71 -7.05
N ALA A 217 -22.99 -1.20 -6.11
CA ALA A 217 -23.86 -2.03 -5.28
C ALA A 217 -24.94 -2.80 -6.09
N LYS A 218 -25.21 -2.38 -7.34
CA LYS A 218 -26.20 -3.02 -8.23
C LYS A 218 -25.62 -4.14 -9.09
N VAL A 219 -24.29 -4.25 -9.15
CA VAL A 219 -23.58 -5.23 -9.99
C VAL A 219 -22.87 -6.21 -9.07
N GLU A 220 -23.28 -7.48 -9.11
CA GLU A 220 -22.56 -8.53 -8.39
C GLU A 220 -21.22 -8.79 -9.10
N PRO A 221 -20.09 -8.68 -8.39
CA PRO A 221 -18.79 -8.97 -8.99
C PRO A 221 -18.65 -10.46 -9.33
N GLN A 222 -17.93 -10.72 -10.40
CA GLN A 222 -17.46 -12.05 -10.75
C GLN A 222 -16.21 -12.39 -9.94
N ARG A 223 -15.88 -13.68 -9.79
CA ARG A 223 -14.80 -14.14 -8.92
C ARG A 223 -13.67 -14.77 -9.72
N PHE A 224 -12.44 -14.59 -9.26
CA PHE A 224 -11.26 -15.35 -9.67
C PHE A 224 -10.45 -15.75 -8.43
N ALA A 225 -9.45 -16.59 -8.60
CA ALA A 225 -8.52 -16.95 -7.52
C ALA A 225 -7.13 -16.39 -7.84
N TYR A 226 -6.58 -15.59 -6.94
CA TYR A 226 -5.19 -15.16 -6.99
C TYR A 226 -4.29 -16.15 -6.24
N LEU A 227 -3.19 -16.54 -6.89
CA LEU A 227 -2.20 -17.47 -6.37
C LEU A 227 -0.86 -16.73 -6.19
N PRO A 228 -0.62 -16.13 -5.00
CA PRO A 228 0.66 -15.48 -4.72
C PRO A 228 1.82 -16.48 -4.66
N PRO A 229 3.06 -15.98 -4.59
CA PRO A 229 4.19 -16.78 -4.11
C PRO A 229 3.87 -17.45 -2.76
N GLU A 230 4.50 -18.59 -2.48
CA GLU A 230 4.18 -19.39 -1.29
C GLU A 230 4.42 -18.62 0.02
N GLY A 231 3.38 -18.51 0.85
CA GLY A 231 3.39 -17.80 2.12
C GLY A 231 3.33 -16.28 1.99
N PHE A 232 3.05 -15.75 0.80
CA PHE A 232 2.85 -14.32 0.56
C PHE A 232 1.36 -13.99 0.38
N HIS A 233 1.02 -12.73 0.64
CA HIS A 233 -0.30 -12.14 0.48
C HIS A 233 -0.20 -10.87 -0.36
N ALA A 234 -1.22 -10.55 -1.16
CA ALA A 234 -1.23 -9.31 -1.93
C ALA A 234 -1.44 -8.11 -1.00
N THR A 235 -0.71 -7.02 -1.23
CA THR A 235 -0.83 -5.78 -0.44
C THR A 235 -1.18 -4.57 -1.29
N ASP A 236 -0.77 -4.52 -2.56
CA ASP A 236 -1.25 -3.52 -3.52
C ASP A 236 -1.07 -4.04 -4.95
N ALA A 237 -1.79 -3.46 -5.91
CA ALA A 237 -1.66 -3.77 -7.31
C ALA A 237 -1.81 -2.52 -8.19
N LYS A 238 -1.01 -2.46 -9.26
CA LYS A 238 -1.04 -1.35 -10.23
C LYS A 238 -0.90 -1.87 -11.66
N VAL A 239 -1.63 -1.25 -12.57
CA VAL A 239 -1.65 -1.63 -13.98
C VAL A 239 -0.54 -0.90 -14.72
N LEU A 240 0.25 -1.66 -15.46
CA LEU A 240 1.23 -1.13 -16.38
C LEU A 240 0.55 -0.58 -17.64
N PRO A 241 1.19 0.37 -18.34
CA PRO A 241 0.64 0.93 -19.59
C PRO A 241 0.38 -0.10 -20.70
N ASP A 242 1.03 -1.27 -20.63
CA ASP A 242 0.82 -2.40 -21.56
C ASP A 242 -0.33 -3.34 -21.15
N GLY A 243 -1.07 -3.03 -20.08
CA GLY A 243 -2.21 -3.81 -19.61
C GLY A 243 -1.88 -4.93 -18.63
N ARG A 244 -0.59 -5.19 -18.35
CA ARG A 244 -0.20 -6.13 -17.31
C ARG A 244 -0.48 -5.56 -15.93
N LEU A 245 -0.83 -6.43 -14.99
CA LEU A 245 -1.02 -6.08 -13.58
C LEU A 245 0.25 -6.41 -12.79
N LEU A 246 0.87 -5.41 -12.17
CA LEU A 246 1.82 -5.64 -11.08
C LEU A 246 1.06 -5.90 -9.79
N VAL A 247 1.53 -6.89 -9.03
CA VAL A 247 1.02 -7.16 -7.68
C VAL A 247 2.20 -7.18 -6.72
N LEU A 248 2.17 -6.28 -5.74
CA LEU A 248 3.06 -6.32 -4.59
C LEU A 248 2.51 -7.33 -3.60
N ASN A 249 3.40 -8.16 -3.08
CA ASN A 249 3.03 -9.18 -2.11
C ASN A 249 3.97 -9.10 -0.92
N ARG A 250 3.45 -9.35 0.27
CA ARG A 250 4.18 -9.35 1.51
C ARG A 250 4.11 -10.69 2.21
N ARG A 251 5.15 -11.00 2.96
CA ARG A 251 5.22 -12.14 3.87
C ARG A 251 5.84 -11.70 5.18
N LEU A 252 5.14 -12.00 6.28
CA LEU A 252 5.68 -11.94 7.63
C LEU A 252 5.91 -13.37 8.12
N ALA A 253 7.17 -13.76 8.34
CA ALA A 253 7.48 -15.11 8.81
C ALA A 253 8.63 -15.11 9.81
N PHE A 254 8.46 -15.83 10.92
CA PHE A 254 9.52 -16.05 11.91
C PHE A 254 10.34 -17.30 11.55
N PRO A 255 11.69 -17.29 11.61
CA PRO A 255 12.58 -16.19 12.00
C PRO A 255 13.05 -15.30 10.82
N THR A 256 12.60 -15.57 9.60
CA THR A 256 13.08 -14.90 8.36
C THR A 256 12.77 -13.40 8.28
N GLY A 257 11.84 -12.90 9.09
CA GLY A 257 11.42 -11.50 9.14
C GLY A 257 10.40 -11.15 8.06
N LEU A 258 10.41 -9.87 7.67
CA LEU A 258 9.59 -9.31 6.60
C LEU A 258 10.22 -9.60 5.23
N SER A 259 9.39 -9.88 4.25
CA SER A 259 9.79 -10.04 2.85
C SER A 259 8.70 -9.52 1.92
N ALA A 260 9.11 -9.03 0.75
CA ALA A 260 8.21 -8.60 -0.29
C ALA A 260 8.55 -9.25 -1.63
N ALA A 261 7.54 -9.45 -2.47
CA ALA A 261 7.69 -10.01 -3.81
C ALA A 261 6.84 -9.21 -4.79
N LEU A 262 7.48 -8.67 -5.83
CA LEU A 262 6.79 -8.05 -6.94
C LEU A 262 6.56 -9.11 -8.02
N THR A 263 5.30 -9.32 -8.38
CA THR A 263 4.94 -10.22 -9.49
C THR A 263 4.22 -9.43 -10.58
N VAL A 264 4.21 -9.99 -11.79
CA VAL A 264 3.48 -9.45 -12.94
C VAL A 264 2.53 -10.50 -13.51
N ILE A 265 1.31 -10.07 -13.82
CA ILE A 265 0.23 -10.88 -14.36
C ILE A 265 -0.21 -10.27 -15.69
N ASP A 266 -0.49 -11.12 -16.68
CA ASP A 266 -1.18 -10.70 -17.90
C ASP A 266 -2.63 -10.32 -17.55
N GLY A 267 -3.06 -9.09 -17.89
CA GLY A 267 -4.40 -8.59 -17.60
C GLY A 267 -5.52 -9.44 -18.23
N ASP A 268 -5.25 -10.08 -19.37
CA ASP A 268 -6.20 -10.95 -20.07
C ASP A 268 -6.38 -12.31 -19.36
N ALA A 269 -5.38 -12.73 -18.58
CA ALA A 269 -5.47 -13.96 -17.79
C ALA A 269 -6.44 -13.82 -16.61
N ILE A 270 -6.69 -12.60 -16.15
CA ILE A 270 -7.65 -12.31 -15.08
C ILE A 270 -9.04 -12.39 -15.70
N ARG A 271 -9.80 -13.44 -15.41
CA ARG A 271 -11.16 -13.61 -15.93
C ARG A 271 -12.01 -14.44 -14.95
N PRO A 272 -13.35 -14.39 -15.05
CA PRO A 272 -14.21 -15.14 -14.16
C PRO A 272 -13.86 -16.63 -14.10
N GLY A 273 -13.70 -17.15 -12.89
CA GLY A 273 -13.33 -18.54 -12.61
C GLY A 273 -11.85 -18.88 -12.84
N ALA A 274 -11.03 -17.93 -13.31
CA ALA A 274 -9.61 -18.19 -13.53
C ALA A 274 -8.85 -18.34 -12.21
N ARG A 275 -7.77 -19.11 -12.27
CA ARG A 275 -6.75 -19.20 -11.23
C ARG A 275 -5.49 -18.54 -11.77
N VAL A 276 -5.12 -17.41 -11.19
CA VAL A 276 -4.12 -16.51 -11.76
C VAL A 276 -2.89 -16.49 -10.87
N ARG A 277 -1.73 -16.76 -11.46
CA ARG A 277 -0.43 -16.70 -10.80
C ARG A 277 0.46 -15.72 -11.55
N GLY A 278 1.09 -14.80 -10.83
CA GLY A 278 2.04 -13.86 -11.40
C GLY A 278 3.42 -14.49 -11.64
N THR A 279 4.15 -13.94 -12.62
CA THR A 279 5.58 -14.20 -12.81
C THR A 279 6.36 -13.33 -11.83
N LEU A 280 7.26 -13.92 -11.05
CA LEU A 280 8.13 -13.18 -10.12
C LEU A 280 9.09 -12.26 -10.90
N LEU A 281 9.10 -10.97 -10.53
CA LEU A 281 10.05 -9.99 -11.04
C LEU A 281 11.20 -9.76 -10.07
N ALA A 282 10.87 -9.58 -8.79
CA ALA A 282 11.83 -9.26 -7.74
C ALA A 282 11.34 -9.77 -6.40
N LYS A 283 12.29 -10.06 -5.51
CA LYS A 283 12.04 -10.41 -4.12
C LYS A 283 12.96 -9.57 -3.22
N LEU A 284 12.36 -8.83 -2.30
CA LEU A 284 13.03 -8.07 -1.25
C LEU A 284 12.99 -8.90 0.03
N GLU A 285 14.15 -9.27 0.54
CA GLU A 285 14.29 -9.97 1.82
C GLU A 285 15.66 -9.64 2.42
N SER A 286 15.81 -9.89 3.73
CA SER A 286 17.09 -9.71 4.42
C SER A 286 18.23 -10.40 3.64
N PRO A 287 19.38 -9.74 3.44
CA PRO A 287 19.86 -8.52 4.10
C PRO A 287 19.53 -7.20 3.40
N LEU A 288 18.66 -7.19 2.39
CA LEU A 288 18.27 -5.97 1.70
C LEU A 288 17.51 -5.02 2.63
N ALA A 289 17.47 -3.74 2.26
CA ALA A 289 16.54 -2.79 2.85
C ALA A 289 15.11 -3.22 2.53
N VAL A 290 14.50 -3.94 3.47
CA VAL A 290 13.12 -4.41 3.42
C VAL A 290 12.43 -4.09 4.73
N ASP A 291 11.14 -3.83 4.65
CA ASP A 291 10.25 -3.51 5.76
C ASP A 291 8.83 -3.98 5.41
N ASN A 292 7.77 -3.44 6.03
CA ASN A 292 6.37 -3.78 5.75
C ASN A 292 5.93 -3.22 4.37
N MET A 293 6.46 -3.75 3.27
CA MET A 293 6.19 -3.23 1.92
C MET A 293 4.72 -3.45 1.55
N GLU A 294 3.96 -2.36 1.45
CA GLU A 294 2.50 -2.43 1.27
C GLU A 294 2.03 -1.64 0.06
N ALA A 295 2.69 -0.54 -0.28
CA ALA A 295 2.21 0.35 -1.32
C ALA A 295 3.01 0.29 -2.62
N LEU A 296 2.33 0.41 -3.76
CA LEU A 296 2.90 0.33 -5.10
C LEU A 296 2.40 1.49 -5.98
N ALA A 297 3.30 2.18 -6.68
CA ALA A 297 2.92 3.11 -7.76
C ALA A 297 3.75 2.89 -9.02
N VAL A 298 3.20 3.31 -10.16
CA VAL A 298 3.85 3.21 -11.48
C VAL A 298 3.91 4.58 -12.13
N THR A 299 5.09 4.93 -12.66
CA THR A 299 5.33 6.13 -13.46
C THR A 299 6.10 5.77 -14.73
N GLN A 300 6.26 6.73 -15.65
CA GLN A 300 7.11 6.58 -16.82
C GLN A 300 8.18 7.67 -16.86
N GLU A 301 9.43 7.28 -17.03
CA GLU A 301 10.57 8.19 -17.17
C GLU A 301 11.36 7.81 -18.42
N GLY A 302 11.46 8.71 -19.40
CA GLY A 302 12.20 8.45 -20.64
C GLY A 302 11.73 7.20 -21.40
N GLY A 303 10.42 6.90 -21.36
CA GLY A 303 9.82 5.71 -21.98
C GLY A 303 10.06 4.40 -21.22
N GLN A 304 10.66 4.44 -20.03
CA GLN A 304 10.83 3.28 -19.16
C GLN A 304 9.78 3.30 -18.05
N ASN A 305 9.14 2.15 -17.80
CA ASN A 305 8.25 2.00 -16.64
C ASN A 305 9.09 1.99 -15.35
N ILE A 306 8.70 2.84 -14.42
CA ILE A 306 9.32 3.01 -13.11
C ILE A 306 8.32 2.58 -12.06
N VAL A 307 8.76 1.68 -11.17
CA VAL A 307 7.98 1.17 -10.06
C VAL A 307 8.47 1.83 -8.78
N TRP A 308 7.52 2.35 -8.01
CA TRP A 308 7.74 2.88 -6.68
C TRP A 308 7.12 1.91 -5.69
N ILE A 309 7.88 1.52 -4.67
CA ILE A 309 7.42 0.64 -3.59
C ILE A 309 7.61 1.41 -2.29
N ALA A 310 6.57 1.49 -1.47
CA ALA A 310 6.65 2.08 -0.14
C ALA A 310 6.30 1.06 0.94
N SER A 311 6.88 1.26 2.13
CA SER A 311 6.54 0.47 3.30
C SER A 311 5.74 1.25 4.31
N ASP A 312 4.88 0.49 4.98
CA ASP A 312 4.21 0.85 6.19
C ASP A 312 5.16 0.71 7.40
N ASP A 313 5.01 1.59 8.37
CA ASP A 313 5.72 1.56 9.65
C ASP A 313 4.87 1.04 10.82
N ASN A 314 3.60 0.69 10.58
CA ASN A 314 2.57 0.37 11.58
C ASN A 314 2.61 1.31 12.80
N PHE A 315 3.01 2.57 12.63
CA PHE A 315 3.26 3.55 13.70
C PHE A 315 4.16 3.03 14.83
N ASN A 316 5.07 2.09 14.54
CA ASN A 316 6.00 1.55 15.53
C ASN A 316 7.43 1.99 15.26
N ALA A 317 8.23 2.03 16.32
CA ALA A 317 9.61 2.53 16.26
C ALA A 317 10.59 1.59 15.54
N PHE A 318 10.17 0.37 15.17
CA PHE A 318 11.07 -0.64 14.59
C PHE A 318 10.97 -0.72 13.07
N GLN A 319 9.85 -0.28 12.51
CA GLN A 319 9.64 -0.21 11.07
C GLN A 319 9.86 1.22 10.58
N ARG A 320 10.05 1.36 9.27
CA ARG A 320 10.37 2.63 8.62
C ARG A 320 9.43 2.85 7.46
N THR A 321 9.03 4.10 7.25
CA THR A 321 8.44 4.54 5.98
C THR A 321 9.53 4.59 4.91
N LEU A 322 9.66 3.53 4.11
CA LEU A 322 10.57 3.50 2.97
C LEU A 322 9.82 3.96 1.73
N LEU A 323 10.53 4.62 0.82
CA LEU A 323 10.11 4.84 -0.55
C LEU A 323 11.25 4.40 -1.46
N MET A 324 11.01 3.41 -2.31
CA MET A 324 12.02 2.81 -3.18
C MET A 324 11.62 2.97 -4.64
N LYS A 325 12.60 3.24 -5.50
CA LYS A 325 12.42 3.48 -6.93
C LYS A 325 13.19 2.44 -7.74
N PHE A 326 12.49 1.77 -8.66
CA PHE A 326 13.05 0.74 -9.52
C PHE A 326 12.65 0.95 -10.97
N ALA A 327 13.56 0.63 -11.88
CA ALA A 327 13.27 0.53 -13.30
C ALA A 327 12.85 -0.91 -13.62
N LEU A 328 11.73 -1.08 -14.30
CA LEU A 328 11.35 -2.35 -14.92
C LEU A 328 12.24 -2.65 -16.13
N PRO A 329 12.43 -3.92 -16.49
CA PRO A 329 13.11 -4.26 -17.73
C PRO A 329 12.36 -3.62 -18.90
N LYS A 330 13.10 -2.99 -19.82
CA LYS A 330 12.50 -2.57 -21.09
C LYS A 330 12.09 -3.85 -21.82
N GLU A 331 10.85 -3.89 -22.29
CA GLU A 331 10.45 -4.92 -23.24
C GLU A 331 11.42 -4.88 -24.43
N PRO A 332 11.83 -6.03 -24.99
CA PRO A 332 12.41 -6.03 -26.31
C PRO A 332 11.38 -5.34 -27.21
N SER A 333 11.71 -4.17 -27.77
CA SER A 333 10.88 -3.55 -28.81
C SER A 333 10.60 -4.63 -29.82
N ALA A 334 9.31 -4.97 -30.02
CA ALA A 334 8.91 -5.95 -31.01
C ALA A 334 9.63 -5.57 -32.31
N THR A 335 10.65 -6.35 -32.66
CA THR A 335 11.40 -6.13 -33.88
C THR A 335 10.36 -6.23 -34.97
N THR A 336 10.00 -5.10 -35.56
CA THR A 336 9.31 -5.08 -36.84
C THR A 336 10.21 -5.91 -37.75
N GLY A 337 9.81 -7.15 -38.02
CA GLY A 337 10.50 -7.99 -38.99
C GLY A 337 10.65 -7.18 -40.28
N PRO A 338 11.74 -7.38 -41.04
CA PRO A 338 11.98 -6.60 -42.24
C PRO A 338 10.71 -6.61 -43.09
N GLY A 339 10.17 -5.41 -43.31
CA GLY A 339 8.98 -5.21 -44.12
C GLY A 339 9.17 -5.87 -45.48
N PHE A 340 8.09 -6.44 -46.00
CA PHE A 340 7.98 -6.96 -47.36
C PHE A 340 8.05 -5.84 -48.41
N ASP A 341 9.03 -4.93 -48.33
CA ASP A 341 9.29 -3.88 -49.31
C ASP A 341 10.37 -4.30 -50.33
N SER A 342 10.66 -5.60 -50.46
CA SER A 342 11.60 -6.14 -51.45
C SER A 342 10.94 -7.08 -52.47
N LEU A 343 9.68 -6.82 -52.80
CA LEU A 343 9.04 -7.37 -54.00
C LEU A 343 8.37 -6.24 -54.77
N ASN A 344 9.17 -5.53 -55.57
CA ASN A 344 8.80 -4.98 -56.89
C ASN A 344 10.05 -4.58 -57.67
#